data_AF-A0A803LYJ9-F1
#
_entry.id   AF-A0A803LYJ9-F1
#
_cell.length_a   1.000
_cell.length_b   1.000
_cell.length_c   1.000
_cell.angle_alpha   90.00
_cell.angle_beta   90.00
_cell.angle_gamma   90.00
#
_symmetry.space_group_name_H-M   'P 1'
#
loop_
_entity.id
_entity.type
_entity.pdbx_description
1 polymer ?
#
loop_
_entity_poly.entity_id
_entity_poly.type
_entity_poly.pdbx_seq_one_letter_code
_entity_poly.pdbx_strand_id
1 'polypeptide(L)'
;MTTNVKLEGDCYGRNVFSLGLIATTVVVCLLLQPTATNAFMVPSTYMEEFTVFAIKENSTTNSSRHNTIHFELWFNNRERKKGVYYDALNLTFYYKPNDNISSLIPIGNATIKSFYQRSDGSDWRRGDFEVRGVKWESITASPVIFRVELVTMLRHDKMFFRKSKRERYEVGADLKVNDQGDLMIKKWTIFKWGIELTSSVGRNYMGSVQLIGMFVLFVFYFW
;
A
#
# COMPACT_ATOMS: atom_id res chain seq x y z
N MET A 1 -18.62 -81.83 -36.37
CA MET A 1 -18.76 -80.48 -36.94
C MET A 1 -19.46 -79.61 -35.91
N THR A 2 -18.69 -78.88 -35.10
CA THR A 2 -18.50 -77.40 -35.18
C THR A 2 -19.81 -76.65 -34.91
N THR A 3 -20.10 -76.36 -33.63
CA THR A 3 -19.91 -75.07 -32.91
C THR A 3 -20.93 -73.99 -33.30
N ASN A 4 -21.68 -73.46 -32.32
CA ASN A 4 -21.39 -72.14 -31.74
C ASN A 4 -22.46 -71.74 -30.71
N VAL A 5 -22.01 -71.49 -29.49
CA VAL A 5 -22.75 -70.82 -28.41
C VAL A 5 -22.63 -69.32 -28.65
N LYS A 6 -23.76 -68.62 -28.78
CA LYS A 6 -23.81 -67.15 -28.86
C LYS A 6 -23.91 -66.59 -27.45
N LEU A 7 -22.80 -66.05 -26.95
CA LEU A 7 -22.77 -65.22 -25.74
C LEU A 7 -23.03 -63.77 -26.15
N GLU A 8 -24.21 -63.24 -25.82
CA GLU A 8 -24.44 -61.79 -25.77
C GLU A 8 -23.99 -61.28 -24.40
N GLY A 9 -22.83 -60.60 -24.39
CA GLY A 9 -22.26 -59.96 -23.21
C GLY A 9 -22.37 -58.44 -23.31
N ASP A 10 -23.25 -57.89 -22.48
CA ASP A 10 -23.32 -56.54 -21.90
C ASP A 10 -22.42 -55.42 -22.46
N CYS A 11 -23.04 -54.50 -23.19
CA CYS A 11 -22.48 -53.20 -23.61
C CYS A 11 -22.66 -52.07 -22.57
N TYR A 12 -22.76 -52.37 -21.26
CA TYR A 12 -23.04 -51.34 -20.22
C TYR A 12 -21.84 -50.95 -19.34
N GLY A 13 -20.65 -51.54 -19.55
CA GLY A 13 -19.50 -51.36 -18.67
C GLY A 13 -18.53 -50.21 -19.00
N ARG A 14 -18.57 -49.62 -20.20
CA ARG A 14 -17.54 -48.66 -20.64
C ARG A 14 -17.85 -47.17 -20.38
N ASN A 15 -19.10 -46.79 -20.14
CA ASN A 15 -19.48 -45.38 -20.00
C ASN A 15 -19.44 -44.84 -18.55
N VAL A 16 -19.37 -45.71 -17.54
CA VAL A 16 -19.37 -45.28 -16.13
C VAL A 16 -17.97 -44.83 -15.69
N PHE A 17 -16.92 -45.45 -16.23
CA PHE A 17 -15.53 -45.12 -15.89
C PHE A 17 -15.08 -43.77 -16.47
N SER A 18 -15.57 -43.38 -17.66
CA SER A 18 -15.21 -42.09 -18.27
C SER A 18 -15.83 -40.90 -17.54
N LEU A 19 -17.10 -40.99 -17.13
CA LEU A 19 -17.79 -39.93 -16.42
C LEU A 19 -17.21 -39.69 -15.00
N GLY A 20 -16.81 -40.75 -14.30
CA GLY A 20 -16.16 -40.64 -12.99
C GLY A 20 -14.80 -39.92 -13.04
N LEU A 21 -14.02 -40.16 -14.10
CA LEU A 21 -12.73 -39.50 -14.33
C LEU A 21 -12.90 -38.01 -14.66
N ILE A 22 -13.92 -37.65 -15.44
CA ILE A 22 -14.23 -36.24 -15.76
C ILE A 22 -14.72 -35.51 -14.50
N ALA A 23 -15.58 -36.13 -13.70
CA ALA A 23 -16.07 -35.52 -12.45
C ALA A 23 -14.93 -35.27 -11.45
N THR A 24 -14.01 -36.22 -11.30
CA THR A 24 -12.85 -36.06 -10.39
C THR A 24 -11.83 -35.04 -10.91
N THR A 25 -11.56 -34.98 -12.21
CA THR A 25 -10.72 -33.92 -12.79
C THR A 25 -11.36 -32.54 -12.65
N VAL A 26 -12.68 -32.41 -12.82
CA VAL A 26 -13.39 -31.13 -12.59
C VAL A 26 -13.31 -30.73 -11.12
N VAL A 27 -13.51 -31.67 -10.18
CA VAL A 27 -13.39 -31.38 -8.73
C VAL A 27 -11.95 -31.02 -8.36
N VAL A 28 -10.95 -31.73 -8.85
CA VAL A 28 -9.53 -31.41 -8.63
C VAL A 28 -9.17 -30.06 -9.26
N CYS A 29 -9.66 -29.75 -10.47
CA CYS A 29 -9.46 -28.44 -11.10
C CYS A 29 -10.19 -27.31 -10.37
N LEU A 30 -11.35 -27.56 -9.76
CA LEU A 30 -12.07 -26.60 -8.90
C LEU A 30 -11.33 -26.38 -7.58
N LEU A 31 -10.72 -27.42 -7.00
CA LEU A 31 -9.91 -27.34 -5.78
C LEU A 31 -8.51 -26.75 -6.03
N LEU A 32 -7.96 -26.93 -7.23
CA LEU A 32 -6.70 -26.37 -7.70
C LEU A 32 -6.86 -25.01 -8.39
N GLN A 33 -8.06 -24.43 -8.40
CA GLN A 33 -8.20 -23.05 -8.84
C GLN A 33 -7.18 -22.24 -8.04
N PRO A 34 -6.21 -21.57 -8.70
CA PRO A 34 -5.30 -20.68 -8.01
C PRO A 34 -6.20 -19.71 -7.30
N THR A 35 -6.27 -19.79 -5.96
CA THR A 35 -7.01 -18.82 -5.17
C THR A 35 -6.47 -17.51 -5.64
N ALA A 36 -7.27 -16.76 -6.41
CA ALA A 36 -6.83 -15.54 -7.06
C ALA A 36 -6.01 -14.82 -6.02
N THR A 37 -4.71 -14.68 -6.27
CA THR A 37 -3.80 -14.08 -5.30
C THR A 37 -4.46 -12.76 -5.01
N ASN A 38 -5.07 -12.67 -3.83
CA ASN A 38 -5.87 -11.53 -3.42
C ASN A 38 -4.83 -10.46 -3.15
N ALA A 39 -4.28 -9.86 -4.22
CA ALA A 39 -3.36 -8.77 -4.12
C ALA A 39 -4.14 -7.69 -3.39
N PHE A 40 -3.80 -7.49 -2.12
CA PHE A 40 -4.45 -6.49 -1.32
C PHE A 40 -4.11 -5.14 -1.95
N MET A 41 -5.14 -4.34 -2.21
CA MET A 41 -4.89 -2.99 -2.70
C MET A 41 -4.22 -2.21 -1.57
N VAL A 42 -3.00 -1.76 -1.83
CA VAL A 42 -2.25 -0.95 -0.88
C VAL A 42 -2.98 0.40 -0.71
N PRO A 43 -3.28 0.83 0.52
CA PRO A 43 -3.96 2.09 0.75
C PRO A 43 -3.07 3.27 0.32
N SER A 44 -3.71 4.33 -0.19
CA SER A 44 -3.02 5.57 -0.51
C SER A 44 -2.95 6.46 0.73
N THR A 45 -1.81 7.11 0.93
CA THR A 45 -1.61 8.06 2.03
C THR A 45 -1.23 9.41 1.43
N TYR A 46 -1.84 10.48 1.92
CA TYR A 46 -1.61 11.85 1.45
C TYR A 46 -1.24 12.75 2.62
N MET A 47 -0.35 13.70 2.37
CA MET A 47 -0.07 14.83 3.27
C MET A 47 -0.98 15.99 2.87
N GLU A 48 -2.07 16.18 3.59
CA GLU A 48 -3.09 17.21 3.30
C GLU A 48 -2.68 18.58 3.81
N GLU A 49 -2.18 18.65 5.04
CA GLU A 49 -1.68 19.88 5.64
C GLU A 49 -0.27 19.68 6.18
N PHE A 50 0.56 20.69 6.01
CA PHE A 50 1.90 20.76 6.59
C PHE A 50 2.23 22.23 6.82
N THR A 51 2.30 22.64 8.09
CA THR A 51 2.49 24.03 8.49
C THR A 51 3.71 24.16 9.39
N VAL A 52 4.60 25.07 9.01
CA VAL A 52 5.82 25.42 9.73
C VAL A 52 5.59 26.73 10.47
N PHE A 53 5.33 26.67 11.78
CA PHE A 53 4.99 27.87 12.56
C PHE A 53 6.13 28.89 12.63
N ALA A 54 7.39 28.43 12.59
CA ALA A 54 8.57 29.30 12.55
C ALA A 54 8.51 30.33 11.41
N ILE A 55 8.05 29.88 10.24
CA ILE A 55 7.91 30.72 9.04
C ILE A 55 6.60 31.52 9.10
N LYS A 56 5.51 30.88 9.53
CA LYS A 56 4.17 31.47 9.55
C LYS A 56 4.02 32.64 10.52
N GLU A 57 4.65 32.57 11.69
CA GLU A 57 4.53 33.59 12.74
C GLU A 57 5.60 34.69 12.64
N ASN A 58 6.45 34.62 11.59
CA ASN A 58 7.46 35.61 11.22
C ASN A 58 8.23 36.19 12.41
N SER A 59 9.00 35.34 13.12
CA SER A 59 10.01 35.62 14.19
C SER A 59 9.73 36.68 15.27
N THR A 60 8.61 37.41 15.24
CA THR A 60 8.39 38.65 16.02
C THR A 60 7.52 38.40 17.25
N THR A 61 6.88 37.23 17.31
CA THR A 61 6.10 36.81 18.47
C THR A 61 6.83 35.67 19.16
N ASN A 62 7.14 35.82 20.44
CA ASN A 62 7.61 34.75 21.35
C ASN A 62 6.47 33.72 21.56
N SER A 63 6.03 33.10 20.47
CA SER A 63 5.02 32.08 20.47
C SER A 63 5.64 30.78 20.97
N SER A 64 4.95 30.13 21.90
CA SER A 64 5.28 28.78 22.37
C SER A 64 5.37 27.72 21.25
N ARG A 65 4.91 28.04 20.03
CA ARG A 65 4.88 27.15 18.87
C ARG A 65 5.91 27.48 17.80
N HIS A 66 6.80 28.45 18.03
CA HIS A 66 7.73 28.92 17.02
C HIS A 66 8.54 27.77 16.40
N ASN A 67 8.99 26.79 17.20
CA ASN A 67 9.72 25.62 16.70
C ASN A 67 8.84 24.39 16.43
N THR A 68 7.54 24.54 16.20
CA THR A 68 6.63 23.41 15.97
C THR A 68 6.26 23.30 14.50
N ILE A 69 6.15 22.07 14.01
CA ILE A 69 5.50 21.76 12.73
C ILE A 69 4.21 21.00 13.01
N HIS A 70 3.13 21.47 12.39
CA HIS A 70 1.84 20.79 12.34
C HIS A 70 1.70 20.01 11.04
N PHE A 71 1.06 18.85 11.08
CA PHE A 71 0.73 18.09 9.88
C PHE A 71 -0.59 17.32 9.99
N GLU A 72 -1.23 17.11 8.84
CA GLU A 72 -2.42 16.28 8.67
C GLU A 72 -2.22 15.25 7.55
N LEU A 73 -2.38 13.98 7.90
CA LEU A 73 -2.36 12.85 6.99
C LEU A 73 -3.78 12.41 6.67
N TRP A 74 -4.02 12.13 5.39
CA TRP A 74 -5.24 11.52 4.91
C TRP A 74 -4.95 10.12 4.36
N PHE A 75 -5.60 9.12 4.96
CA PHE A 75 -5.51 7.72 4.56
C PHE A 75 -6.75 7.36 3.74
N ASN A 76 -6.54 6.80 2.55
CA ASN A 76 -7.61 6.39 1.66
C ASN A 76 -7.49 4.89 1.34
N ASN A 77 -8.43 4.11 1.89
CA ASN A 77 -8.55 2.70 1.57
C ASN A 77 -9.59 2.52 0.46
N ARG A 78 -9.14 2.23 -0.76
CA ARG A 78 -10.01 1.98 -1.92
C ARG A 78 -10.45 0.51 -2.04
N GLU A 79 -10.07 -0.34 -1.09
CA GLU A 79 -10.50 -1.74 -1.06
C GLU A 79 -11.92 -1.85 -0.50
N ARG A 80 -12.83 -2.35 -1.33
CA ARG A 80 -14.28 -2.37 -1.04
C ARG A 80 -14.69 -3.37 0.02
N LYS A 81 -13.93 -4.46 0.15
CA LYS A 81 -14.37 -5.61 0.95
C LYS A 81 -13.60 -5.80 2.24
N LYS A 82 -12.48 -5.10 2.43
CA LYS A 82 -11.54 -5.38 3.50
C LYS A 82 -11.07 -4.08 4.15
N GLY A 83 -11.10 -4.06 5.47
CA GLY A 83 -10.45 -3.02 6.24
C GLY A 83 -8.95 -3.25 6.35
N VAL A 84 -8.25 -2.22 6.78
CA VAL A 84 -6.80 -2.19 7.00
C VAL A 84 -6.53 -1.81 8.45
N TYR A 85 -5.76 -2.63 9.15
CA TYR A 85 -5.20 -2.29 10.45
C TYR A 85 -3.80 -1.74 10.24
N TYR A 86 -3.61 -0.52 10.72
CA TYR A 86 -2.31 0.12 10.82
C TYR A 86 -1.76 -0.15 12.22
N ASP A 87 -0.53 -0.66 12.28
CA ASP A 87 0.26 -0.55 13.51
C ASP A 87 0.64 0.93 13.74
N ALA A 88 1.35 1.24 14.83
CA ALA A 88 1.78 2.60 15.11
C ALA A 88 2.52 3.20 13.89
N LEU A 89 2.12 4.39 13.48
CA LEU A 89 2.72 5.09 12.36
C LEU A 89 3.96 5.82 12.86
N ASN A 90 5.12 5.51 12.29
CA ASN A 90 6.36 6.21 12.60
C ASN A 90 6.68 7.17 11.46
N LEU A 91 6.59 8.47 11.75
CA LEU A 91 6.95 9.53 10.81
C LEU A 91 8.31 10.09 11.17
N THR A 92 9.18 10.20 10.18
CA THR A 92 10.46 10.89 10.28
C THR A 92 10.47 12.05 9.29
N PHE A 93 10.87 13.22 9.78
CA PHE A 93 10.90 14.44 8.99
C PHE A 93 12.34 14.89 8.81
N TYR A 94 12.63 15.34 7.59
CA TYR A 94 13.93 15.85 7.20
C TYR A 94 13.79 17.19 6.54
N TYR A 95 14.80 18.03 6.71
CA TYR A 95 14.98 19.28 5.98
C TYR A 95 16.00 19.07 4.86
N LYS A 96 15.70 19.61 3.68
CA LYS A 96 16.56 19.56 2.48
C LYS A 96 17.07 20.97 2.14
N PRO A 97 18.21 21.39 2.71
CA PRO A 97 18.87 22.62 2.28
C PRO A 97 19.35 22.47 0.82
N ASN A 98 19.07 23.47 -0.02
CA ASN A 98 19.57 23.61 -1.39
C ASN A 98 19.19 22.47 -2.36
N ASP A 99 18.02 21.86 -2.20
CA ASP A 99 17.43 20.85 -3.10
C ASP A 99 18.28 19.58 -3.35
N ASN A 100 19.42 19.42 -2.66
CA ASN A 100 20.30 18.27 -2.84
C ASN A 100 19.89 17.10 -1.93
N ILE A 101 19.71 15.93 -2.55
CA ILE A 101 19.37 14.66 -1.86
C ILE A 101 20.51 14.18 -0.93
N SER A 102 21.72 14.71 -1.07
CA SER A 102 22.87 14.28 -0.26
C SER A 102 22.89 14.89 1.16
N SER A 103 22.04 15.88 1.43
CA SER A 103 22.06 16.67 2.67
C SER A 103 20.74 16.63 3.43
N LEU A 104 20.12 15.47 3.60
CA LEU A 104 18.94 15.36 4.47
C LEU A 104 19.36 15.56 5.93
N ILE A 105 18.85 16.62 6.54
CA ILE A 105 19.04 16.89 7.96
C ILE A 105 17.80 16.35 8.68
N PRO A 106 17.91 15.37 9.59
CA PRO A 106 16.77 14.92 10.38
C PRO A 106 16.35 16.03 11.34
N ILE A 107 15.06 16.40 11.30
CA ILE A 107 14.55 17.54 12.05
C ILE A 107 13.58 17.17 13.17
N GLY A 108 13.02 15.97 13.10
CA GLY A 108 12.09 15.49 14.12
C GLY A 108 11.37 14.23 13.70
N ASN A 109 10.59 13.69 14.63
CA ASN A 109 9.76 12.52 14.43
C ASN A 109 8.40 12.71 15.11
N ALA A 110 7.41 11.95 14.64
CA ALA A 110 6.10 11.87 15.25
C ALA A 110 5.58 10.43 15.20
N THR A 111 4.82 10.05 16.21
CA THR A 111 4.18 8.73 16.26
C THR A 111 2.68 8.89 16.41
N ILE A 112 1.92 8.22 15.53
CA ILE A 112 0.46 8.15 15.61
C ILE A 112 0.08 6.74 16.05
N LYS A 113 -0.83 6.64 17.03
CA LYS A 113 -1.29 5.35 17.56
C LYS A 113 -1.90 4.50 16.45
N SER A 114 -1.77 3.17 16.59
CA SER A 114 -2.39 2.19 15.71
C SER A 114 -3.89 2.40 15.59
N PHE A 115 -4.45 2.16 14.42
CA PHE A 115 -5.88 2.29 14.16
C PHE A 115 -6.37 1.30 13.11
N TYR A 116 -7.69 1.12 13.07
CA TYR A 116 -8.37 0.34 12.07
C TYR A 116 -9.14 1.26 11.13
N GLN A 117 -8.92 1.09 9.84
CA GLN A 117 -9.65 1.76 8.78
C GLN A 117 -10.59 0.76 8.12
N ARG A 118 -11.87 1.12 8.02
CA ARG A 118 -12.88 0.27 7.36
C ARG A 118 -12.63 0.21 5.84
N SER A 119 -13.20 -0.81 5.19
CA SER A 119 -13.30 -0.89 3.74
C SER A 119 -13.96 0.36 3.15
N ASP A 120 -13.46 0.83 1.99
CA ASP A 120 -13.88 2.09 1.34
C ASP A 120 -13.87 3.32 2.28
N GLY A 121 -13.09 3.26 3.36
CA GLY A 121 -13.03 4.29 4.37
C GLY A 121 -11.95 5.33 4.07
N SER A 122 -12.18 6.54 4.58
CA SER A 122 -11.15 7.57 4.73
C SER A 122 -10.89 7.84 6.21
N ASP A 123 -9.65 8.15 6.57
CA ASP A 123 -9.29 8.50 7.94
C ASP A 123 -8.27 9.65 7.95
N TRP A 124 -8.44 10.57 8.88
CA TRP A 124 -7.58 11.74 9.04
C TRP A 124 -6.81 11.63 10.35
N ARG A 125 -5.50 11.81 10.28
CA ARG A 125 -4.61 11.74 11.43
C ARG A 125 -3.72 12.97 11.47
N ARG A 126 -3.77 13.69 12.59
CA ARG A 126 -3.01 14.90 12.80
C ARG A 126 -1.90 14.67 13.82
N GLY A 127 -0.86 15.48 13.72
CA GLY A 127 0.20 15.48 14.71
C GLY A 127 0.98 16.78 14.67
N ASP A 128 1.77 16.95 15.72
CA ASP A 128 2.69 18.06 15.89
C ASP A 128 4.02 17.49 16.37
N PHE A 129 5.13 18.11 15.97
CA PHE A 129 6.43 17.81 16.53
C PHE A 129 7.30 19.06 16.63
N GLU A 130 8.22 19.04 17.59
CA GLU A 130 9.20 20.10 17.77
C GLU A 130 10.39 19.88 16.84
N VAL A 131 10.76 20.92 16.11
CA VAL A 131 11.84 20.94 15.12
C VAL A 131 13.17 21.15 15.82
N ARG A 132 14.17 20.38 15.39
CA ARG A 132 15.56 20.47 15.86
C ARG A 132 16.52 20.66 14.70
N GLY A 133 17.61 21.38 14.95
CA GLY A 133 18.73 21.50 14.00
C GLY A 133 18.49 22.39 12.79
N VAL A 134 17.33 23.07 12.69
CA VAL A 134 17.05 24.06 11.64
C VAL A 134 17.30 25.46 12.16
N LYS A 135 18.18 26.21 11.49
CA LYS A 135 18.38 27.64 11.75
C LYS A 135 17.44 28.43 10.85
N TRP A 136 16.24 28.73 11.35
CA TRP A 136 15.20 29.44 10.59
C TRP A 136 15.67 30.78 10.01
N GLU A 137 16.52 31.51 10.75
CA GLU A 137 17.14 32.78 10.32
C GLU A 137 17.98 32.67 9.04
N SER A 138 18.50 31.48 8.74
CA SER A 138 19.33 31.24 7.55
C SER A 138 18.52 30.85 6.31
N ILE A 139 17.19 30.67 6.44
CA ILE A 139 16.32 30.32 5.34
C ILE A 139 15.99 31.59 4.56
N THR A 140 16.80 31.90 3.54
CA THR A 140 16.61 33.06 2.66
C THR A 140 15.88 32.70 1.36
N ALA A 141 15.74 31.41 1.05
CA ALA A 141 15.16 30.90 -0.18
C ALA A 141 13.83 30.18 0.06
N SER A 142 12.81 30.59 -0.71
CA SER A 142 11.50 29.93 -0.81
C SER A 142 11.32 29.40 -2.24
N PRO A 143 10.78 28.18 -2.45
CA PRO A 143 10.18 27.31 -1.45
C PRO A 143 11.20 26.50 -0.63
N VAL A 144 10.83 26.23 0.62
CA VAL A 144 11.59 25.37 1.54
C VAL A 144 11.17 23.93 1.32
N ILE A 145 12.10 23.00 1.14
CA ILE A 145 11.78 21.59 0.93
C ILE A 145 12.00 20.77 2.20
N PHE A 146 10.96 20.05 2.60
CA PHE A 146 11.01 19.02 3.63
C PHE A 146 10.80 17.66 2.98
N ARG A 147 11.34 16.60 3.58
CA ARG A 147 11.00 15.23 3.23
C ARG A 147 10.35 14.56 4.42
N VAL A 148 9.27 13.83 4.17
CA VAL A 148 8.63 12.99 5.15
C VAL A 148 8.78 11.52 4.74
N GLU A 149 9.07 10.68 5.71
CA GLU A 149 9.10 9.23 5.57
C GLU A 149 8.19 8.60 6.61
N LEU A 150 7.22 7.82 6.15
CA LEU A 150 6.25 7.09 6.96
C LEU A 150 6.58 5.60 6.88
N VAL A 151 6.76 4.99 8.05
CA VAL A 151 6.97 3.53 8.20
C VAL A 151 5.92 2.96 9.15
N THR A 152 5.23 1.91 8.71
CA THR A 152 4.30 1.14 9.54
C THR A 152 4.18 -0.30 9.04
N MET A 153 3.39 -1.10 9.77
CA MET A 153 2.99 -2.45 9.38
C MET A 153 1.48 -2.48 9.16
N LEU A 154 1.06 -3.04 8.02
CA LEU A 154 -0.34 -3.19 7.66
C LEU A 154 -0.81 -4.62 7.86
N ARG A 155 -2.07 -4.77 8.24
CA ARG A 155 -2.79 -6.05 8.18
C ARG A 155 -4.14 -5.81 7.52
N HIS A 156 -4.50 -6.66 6.58
CA HIS A 156 -5.78 -6.61 5.91
C HIS A 156 -6.75 -7.60 6.54
N ASP A 157 -8.03 -7.26 6.53
CA ASP A 157 -9.06 -8.25 6.82
C ASP A 157 -9.05 -9.39 5.79
N LYS A 158 -9.25 -10.60 6.29
CA LYS A 158 -9.50 -11.80 5.50
C LYS A 158 -10.87 -12.36 5.83
N MET A 159 -11.28 -13.36 5.06
CA MET A 159 -12.51 -14.11 5.32
C MET A 159 -12.48 -14.74 6.73
N PHE A 160 -13.66 -14.87 7.35
CA PHE A 160 -13.85 -15.50 8.66
C PHE A 160 -13.11 -14.79 9.82
N PHE A 161 -13.17 -13.46 9.88
CA PHE A 161 -12.63 -12.65 10.99
C PHE A 161 -11.11 -12.80 11.24
N ARG A 162 -10.36 -13.34 10.26
CA ARG A 162 -8.91 -13.50 10.34
C ARG A 162 -8.21 -12.27 9.75
N LYS A 163 -7.00 -11.98 10.24
CA LYS A 163 -6.13 -10.92 9.69
C LYS A 163 -5.07 -11.51 8.75
N SER A 164 -4.61 -10.73 7.78
CA SER A 164 -3.45 -11.07 6.96
C SER A 164 -2.17 -11.11 7.78
N LYS A 165 -1.09 -11.57 7.14
CA LYS A 165 0.27 -11.36 7.66
C LYS A 165 0.53 -9.84 7.73
N ARG A 166 1.37 -9.42 8.68
CA ARG A 166 1.89 -8.05 8.73
C ARG A 166 2.76 -7.80 7.51
N GLU A 167 2.46 -6.73 6.79
CA GLU A 167 3.19 -6.30 5.61
C GLU A 167 3.81 -4.92 5.89
N ARG A 168 5.10 -4.76 5.56
CA ARG A 168 5.79 -3.49 5.77
C ARG A 168 5.27 -2.47 4.74
N TYR A 169 4.85 -1.31 5.23
CA TYR A 169 4.43 -0.19 4.41
C TYR A 169 5.35 0.99 4.69
N GLU A 170 6.04 1.43 3.65
CA GLU A 170 7.05 2.47 3.71
C GLU A 170 6.87 3.40 2.51
N VAL A 171 6.53 4.65 2.81
CA VAL A 171 6.22 5.67 1.81
C VAL A 171 6.81 7.00 2.24
N GLY A 172 7.11 7.86 1.27
CA GLY A 172 7.62 9.20 1.54
C GLY A 172 7.32 10.16 0.41
N ALA A 173 7.52 11.45 0.69
CA ALA A 173 7.38 12.51 -0.29
C ALA A 173 8.21 13.73 0.09
N ASP A 174 8.51 14.54 -0.92
CA ASP A 174 9.08 15.86 -0.75
C ASP A 174 7.94 16.90 -0.69
N LEU A 175 7.92 17.68 0.38
CA LEU A 175 6.94 18.68 0.71
C LEU A 175 7.56 20.06 0.47
N LYS A 176 6.98 20.83 -0.44
CA LYS A 176 7.40 22.21 -0.70
C LYS A 176 6.55 23.14 0.15
N VAL A 177 7.21 24.00 0.91
CA VAL A 177 6.58 24.97 1.82
C VAL A 177 6.87 26.37 1.29
N ASN A 178 5.84 27.21 1.25
CA ASN A 178 5.96 28.59 0.78
C ASN A 178 6.54 29.53 1.86
N ASP A 179 6.67 30.81 1.52
CA ASP A 179 7.13 31.88 2.41
C ASP A 179 6.15 32.20 3.54
N GLN A 180 4.92 31.68 3.51
CA GLN A 180 3.95 31.76 4.62
C GLN A 180 3.99 30.52 5.54
N GLY A 181 4.89 29.57 5.29
CA GLY A 181 5.04 28.37 6.10
C GLY A 181 3.99 27.29 5.83
N ASP A 182 3.24 27.39 4.74
CA ASP A 182 2.19 26.44 4.36
C ASP A 182 2.60 25.54 3.18
N LEU A 183 2.06 24.32 3.16
CA LEU A 183 2.27 23.34 2.09
C LEU A 183 1.77 23.85 0.73
N MET A 184 2.63 23.80 -0.27
CA MET A 184 2.29 24.13 -1.66
C MET A 184 1.58 22.96 -2.35
N ILE A 185 0.26 23.01 -2.42
CA ILE A 185 -0.56 22.01 -3.13
C ILE A 185 -0.89 22.54 -4.54
N LYS A 186 -0.67 21.72 -5.58
CA LYS A 186 -1.05 22.08 -6.95
C LYS A 186 -2.57 21.96 -7.13
N LYS A 187 -3.24 23.09 -7.32
CA LYS A 187 -4.71 23.24 -7.37
C LYS A 187 -5.41 22.63 -8.62
N TRP A 188 -4.68 22.08 -9.59
CA TRP A 188 -5.26 21.72 -10.90
C TRP A 188 -6.03 20.39 -10.94
N THR A 189 -5.96 19.56 -9.89
CA THR A 189 -6.83 18.40 -9.77
C THR A 189 -8.14 18.80 -9.08
N ILE A 190 -9.26 18.50 -9.73
CA ILE A 190 -10.65 18.74 -9.25
C ILE A 190 -10.89 18.16 -7.86
N PHE A 191 -10.05 17.21 -7.45
CA PHE A 191 -9.99 16.72 -6.09
C PHE A 191 -8.75 17.27 -5.39
N LYS A 192 -8.96 18.07 -4.34
CA LYS A 192 -7.92 18.60 -3.46
C LYS A 192 -7.36 17.48 -2.58
N TRP A 193 -6.69 16.52 -3.17
CA TRP A 193 -5.92 15.54 -2.41
C TRP A 193 -4.56 16.18 -2.11
N GLY A 194 -4.07 16.03 -0.89
CA GLY A 194 -2.73 16.47 -0.50
C GLY A 194 -1.60 15.85 -1.33
N ILE A 195 -0.36 16.00 -0.90
CA ILE A 195 0.79 15.36 -1.57
C ILE A 195 0.77 13.85 -1.27
N GLU A 196 0.65 13.01 -2.30
CA GLU A 196 0.68 11.55 -2.15
C GLU A 196 2.06 11.07 -1.68
N LEU A 197 2.07 10.28 -0.61
CA LEU A 197 3.25 9.58 -0.15
C LEU A 197 3.41 8.31 -0.99
N THR A 198 4.53 8.19 -1.69
CA THR A 198 4.79 7.07 -2.58
C THR A 198 5.91 6.20 -2.04
N SER A 199 5.87 4.90 -2.35
CA SER A 199 6.93 3.99 -1.95
C SER A 199 8.22 4.35 -2.67
N SER A 200 9.33 4.46 -1.93
CA SER A 200 10.67 4.62 -2.54
C SER A 200 11.14 3.36 -3.28
N VAL A 201 10.46 2.23 -3.10
CA VAL A 201 10.78 0.95 -3.74
C VAL A 201 10.08 0.88 -5.11
N GLY A 202 10.88 0.74 -6.18
CA GLY A 202 10.39 0.50 -7.53
C GLY A 202 9.52 -0.77 -7.57
N ARG A 203 8.31 -0.63 -8.13
CA ARG A 203 7.35 -1.75 -8.21
C ARG A 203 7.80 -2.74 -9.29
N ASN A 204 8.49 -3.81 -8.90
CA ASN A 204 8.68 -4.98 -9.76
C ASN A 204 7.42 -5.84 -9.70
N TYR A 205 6.42 -5.55 -10.53
CA TYR A 205 5.35 -6.49 -10.82
C TYR A 205 5.85 -7.49 -11.87
N MET A 206 6.57 -8.52 -11.43
CA MET A 206 6.91 -9.64 -12.30
C MET A 206 6.91 -10.93 -11.49
N GLY A 207 5.76 -11.59 -11.43
CA GLY A 207 5.64 -12.85 -10.70
C GLY A 207 4.23 -13.42 -10.67
N SER A 208 3.74 -13.90 -11.82
CA SER A 208 2.79 -15.05 -11.85
C SER A 208 2.47 -15.63 -13.24
N VAL A 209 3.20 -15.31 -14.31
CA VAL A 209 2.86 -15.84 -15.67
C VAL A 209 3.67 -17.09 -16.08
N GLN A 210 4.75 -17.46 -15.37
CA GLN A 210 5.65 -18.51 -15.85
C GLN A 210 5.25 -19.97 -15.53
N LEU A 211 4.27 -20.22 -14.65
CA LEU A 211 3.92 -21.61 -14.28
C LEU A 211 2.83 -22.26 -15.16
N ILE A 212 2.11 -21.49 -15.98
CA ILE A 212 1.07 -22.04 -16.86
C ILE A 212 1.68 -22.76 -18.08
N GLY A 213 2.83 -22.28 -18.58
CA GLY A 213 3.49 -22.88 -19.75
C GLY A 213 4.03 -24.30 -19.52
N MET A 214 4.42 -24.65 -18.29
CA MET A 214 4.99 -25.96 -17.97
C MET A 214 3.93 -27.07 -17.84
N PHE A 215 2.71 -26.75 -17.41
CA PHE A 215 1.62 -27.74 -17.30
C PHE A 215 1.05 -28.15 -18.66
N VAL A 216 1.02 -27.23 -19.63
CA VAL A 216 0.59 -27.54 -21.00
C VAL A 216 1.56 -28.54 -21.65
N LEU A 217 2.87 -28.37 -21.46
CA LEU A 217 3.87 -29.30 -22.01
C LEU A 217 3.81 -30.70 -21.38
N PHE A 218 3.46 -30.82 -20.10
CA PHE A 218 3.34 -32.12 -19.43
C PHE A 218 2.15 -32.95 -19.94
N VAL A 219 1.04 -32.30 -20.33
CA VAL A 219 -0.14 -33.00 -20.89
C VAL A 219 0.12 -33.49 -22.30
N PHE A 220 0.92 -32.78 -23.11
CA PHE A 220 1.30 -33.23 -24.45
C PHE A 220 2.41 -34.27 -24.48
N TYR A 221 3.23 -34.39 -23.43
CA TYR A 221 4.33 -35.37 -23.39
C TYR A 221 3.87 -36.78 -22.98
N PHE A 222 2.70 -36.90 -22.35
CA PHE A 222 2.14 -38.16 -21.85
C PHE A 222 0.90 -38.65 -22.63
N TRP A 223 0.66 -38.10 -23.82
CA TRP A 223 -0.31 -38.60 -24.80
C TRP A 223 0.41 -38.91 -26.11
#